data_AF-A0A9D5NCT8-F1
#
_entry.id   AF-A0A9D5NCT8-F1
#
_cell.length_a   1.000
_cell.length_b   1.000
_cell.length_c   1.000
_cell.angle_alpha   90.00
_cell.angle_beta   90.00
_cell.angle_gamma   90.00
#
_symmetry.space_group_name_H-M   'P 1'
#
loop_
_entity.id
_entity.type
_entity.pdbx_description
1 polymer ?
#
loop_
_entity_poly.entity_id
_entity_poly.type
_entity_poly.pdbx_seq_one_letter_code
_entity_poly.pdbx_strand_id
1 'polypeptide(L)'
;MNDLAKKRKELGLTQEHVAKLAGVSRRTYQTYEENEIDNETYRILNALVEEISSGRNRIIPLTTIKTVVRRVLKNYPEVAAAYLFGSYARGEATGKSDIDILLVLNEPMGMKYFGIGAEIKEALNKEVDLLTHKQLMNDEYLLRRVLTDAIRIY
;
A
#
# COMPACT_ATOMS: atom_id res chain seq x y z
N MET A 1 18.24 22.22 -10.45
CA MET A 1 17.24 21.16 -10.18
C MET A 1 16.57 21.52 -8.87
N ASN A 2 15.29 21.86 -8.94
CA ASN A 2 14.54 22.36 -7.79
C ASN A 2 14.07 21.24 -6.85
N ASP A 3 13.35 21.62 -5.80
CA ASP A 3 12.84 20.73 -4.76
C ASP A 3 11.89 19.64 -5.31
N LEU A 4 10.95 20.03 -6.19
CA LEU A 4 10.01 19.11 -6.84
C LEU A 4 10.75 17.98 -7.59
N ALA A 5 11.80 18.34 -8.33
CA ALA A 5 12.60 17.40 -9.10
C ALA A 5 13.44 16.46 -8.24
N LYS A 6 13.95 16.94 -7.09
CA LYS A 6 14.66 16.10 -6.12
C LYS A 6 13.72 15.07 -5.52
N LYS A 7 12.58 15.51 -4.97
CA LYS A 7 11.55 14.65 -4.35
C LYS A 7 11.06 13.58 -5.30
N ARG A 8 10.71 13.95 -6.55
CA ARG A 8 10.29 12.97 -7.56
C ARG A 8 11.36 11.89 -7.79
N LYS A 9 12.63 12.31 -7.95
CA LYS A 9 13.74 11.38 -8.22
C LYS A 9 14.01 10.45 -7.03
N GLU A 10 13.92 10.94 -5.80
CA GLU A 10 14.03 10.12 -4.58
C GLU A 10 12.95 9.02 -4.54
N LEU A 11 11.76 9.29 -5.09
CA LEU A 11 10.66 8.33 -5.19
C LEU A 11 10.75 7.40 -6.41
N GLY A 12 11.77 7.56 -7.27
CA GLY A 12 11.93 6.75 -8.47
C GLY A 12 10.87 6.97 -9.55
N LEU A 13 10.14 8.08 -9.50
CA LEU A 13 9.04 8.37 -10.44
C LEU A 13 9.55 9.04 -11.71
N THR A 14 8.90 8.78 -12.85
CA THR A 14 9.16 9.51 -14.10
C THR A 14 8.37 10.82 -14.15
N GLN A 15 8.86 11.81 -14.92
CA GLN A 15 8.12 13.05 -15.16
C GLN A 15 6.74 12.78 -15.79
N GLU A 16 6.67 11.83 -16.72
CA GLU A 16 5.43 11.42 -17.40
C GLU A 16 4.38 10.91 -16.40
N HIS A 17 4.81 10.08 -15.44
CA HIS A 17 3.92 9.51 -14.43
C HIS A 17 3.29 10.59 -13.54
N VAL A 18 4.09 11.53 -13.04
CA VAL A 18 3.60 12.60 -12.16
C VAL A 18 2.73 13.60 -12.93
N ALA A 19 3.13 13.95 -14.16
CA ALA A 19 2.35 14.84 -15.03
C ALA A 19 0.93 14.27 -15.29
N LYS A 20 0.84 12.97 -15.58
CA LYS A 20 -0.44 12.29 -15.79
C LYS A 20 -1.32 12.29 -14.53
N LEU A 21 -0.73 12.10 -13.35
CA LEU A 21 -1.47 12.15 -12.08
C LEU A 21 -1.98 13.57 -11.77
N ALA A 22 -1.19 14.58 -12.11
CA ALA A 22 -1.54 15.98 -11.91
C ALA A 22 -2.48 16.57 -12.97
N GLY A 23 -2.79 15.82 -14.04
CA GLY A 23 -3.62 16.32 -15.14
C GLY A 23 -2.93 17.40 -15.99
N VAL A 24 -1.58 17.44 -16.02
CA VAL A 24 -0.80 18.40 -16.82
C VAL A 24 0.02 17.68 -17.88
N SER A 25 0.48 18.42 -18.89
CA SER A 25 1.41 17.85 -19.88
C SER A 25 2.78 17.57 -19.24
N ARG A 26 3.51 16.56 -19.74
CA ARG A 26 4.90 16.32 -19.34
C ARG A 26 5.78 17.56 -19.50
N ARG A 27 5.57 18.33 -20.58
CA ARG A 27 6.30 19.58 -20.85
C ARG A 27 6.03 20.62 -19.76
N THR A 28 4.77 20.77 -19.34
CA THR A 28 4.40 21.66 -18.23
C THR A 28 5.11 21.24 -16.95
N TYR A 29 5.07 19.94 -16.61
CA TYR A 29 5.75 19.42 -15.42
C TYR A 29 7.27 19.65 -15.47
N GLN A 30 7.91 19.41 -16.62
CA GLN A 30 9.34 19.66 -16.83
C GLN A 30 9.70 21.14 -16.61
N THR A 31 8.89 22.08 -17.12
CA THR A 31 9.08 23.51 -16.87
C THR A 31 9.14 23.81 -15.37
N TYR A 32 8.27 23.19 -14.59
CA TYR A 32 8.25 23.34 -13.14
C TYR A 32 9.43 22.66 -12.44
N GLU A 33 10.13 21.69 -13.03
CA GLU A 33 11.36 21.11 -12.44
C GLU A 33 12.61 21.94 -12.72
N GLU A 34 12.60 22.66 -13.85
CA GLU A 34 13.73 23.42 -14.38
C GLU A 34 13.74 24.87 -13.88
N ASN A 35 12.60 25.41 -13.46
CA ASN A 35 12.44 26.80 -13.05
C ASN A 35 11.88 26.92 -11.62
N GLU A 36 12.20 28.02 -10.94
CA GLU A 36 11.65 28.37 -9.62
C GLU A 36 10.36 29.18 -9.79
N ILE A 37 9.27 28.49 -10.13
CA ILE A 37 7.95 29.09 -10.33
C ILE A 37 7.06 28.73 -9.14
N ASP A 38 6.79 29.67 -8.23
CA ASP A 38 5.76 29.50 -7.19
C ASP A 38 4.41 30.03 -7.68
N ASN A 39 3.55 29.11 -8.11
CA ASN A 39 2.16 29.40 -8.40
C ASN A 39 1.26 28.25 -7.93
N GLU A 40 -0.07 28.42 -8.07
CA GLU A 40 -1.05 27.43 -7.63
C GLU A 40 -0.79 26.04 -8.20
N THR A 41 -0.46 25.95 -9.50
CA THR A 41 -0.12 24.68 -10.15
C THR A 41 1.14 24.05 -9.53
N TYR A 42 2.18 24.83 -9.24
CA TYR A 42 3.38 24.32 -8.55
C TYR A 42 3.02 23.75 -7.18
N ARG A 43 2.17 24.44 -6.42
CA ARG A 43 1.73 23.97 -5.09
C ARG A 43 0.95 22.66 -5.19
N ILE A 44 0.08 22.52 -6.18
CA ILE A 44 -0.63 21.27 -6.47
C ILE A 44 0.35 20.14 -6.83
N LEU A 45 1.31 20.42 -7.73
CA LEU A 45 2.33 19.44 -8.12
C LEU A 45 3.20 19.00 -6.94
N ASN A 46 3.62 19.95 -6.12
CA ASN A 46 4.42 19.67 -4.94
C ASN A 46 3.62 18.86 -3.91
N ALA A 47 2.37 19.23 -3.63
CA ALA A 47 1.48 18.48 -2.74
C ALA A 47 1.24 17.04 -3.22
N LEU A 48 1.04 16.83 -4.53
CA LEU A 48 0.93 15.50 -5.13
C LEU A 48 2.20 14.66 -4.95
N VAL A 49 3.37 15.26 -5.19
CA VAL A 49 4.65 14.56 -4.98
C VAL A 49 4.89 14.27 -3.50
N GLU A 50 4.53 15.18 -2.60
CA GLU A 50 4.58 14.93 -1.16
C GLU A 50 3.60 13.86 -0.71
N GLU A 51 2.40 13.80 -1.28
CA GLU A 51 1.44 12.74 -1.00
C GLU A 51 1.97 11.37 -1.47
N ILE A 52 2.62 11.32 -2.64
CA ILE A 52 3.28 10.08 -3.10
C ILE A 52 4.49 9.76 -2.19
N SER A 53 5.23 10.78 -1.75
CA SER A 53 6.34 10.66 -0.80
C SER A 53 5.89 10.16 0.56
N SER A 54 4.69 10.53 0.98
CA SER A 54 4.06 10.13 2.24
C SER A 54 3.69 8.64 2.32
N GLY A 55 4.18 7.80 1.39
CA GLY A 55 4.36 6.34 1.57
C GLY A 55 3.20 5.45 1.12
N ARG A 56 2.01 6.00 0.88
CA ARG A 56 0.82 5.20 0.52
C ARG A 56 0.82 4.69 -0.92
N ASN A 57 1.39 5.46 -1.85
CA ASN A 57 1.30 5.20 -3.28
C ASN A 57 2.56 4.53 -3.88
N ARG A 58 3.06 3.46 -3.22
CA ARG A 58 4.22 2.66 -3.66
C ARG A 58 3.94 1.17 -3.60
N ILE A 59 4.64 0.36 -4.40
CA ILE A 59 4.58 -1.10 -4.30
C ILE A 59 5.46 -1.54 -3.14
N ILE A 60 4.92 -2.32 -2.21
CA ILE A 60 5.68 -2.88 -1.08
C ILE A 60 6.22 -4.27 -1.46
N PRO A 61 7.54 -4.53 -1.34
CA PRO A 61 8.08 -5.87 -1.60
C PRO A 61 7.46 -6.94 -0.70
N LEU A 62 7.18 -8.12 -1.25
CA LEU A 62 6.62 -9.26 -0.50
C LEU A 62 7.45 -9.63 0.75
N THR A 63 8.78 -9.50 0.66
CA THR A 63 9.70 -9.73 1.79
C THR A 63 9.48 -8.74 2.93
N THR A 64 9.21 -7.48 2.62
CA THR A 64 8.86 -6.43 3.58
C THR A 64 7.52 -6.72 4.24
N ILE A 65 6.50 -7.08 3.45
CA ILE A 65 5.17 -7.47 3.95
C ILE A 65 5.32 -8.64 4.93
N LYS A 66 6.00 -9.73 4.54
CA LYS A 66 6.25 -10.89 5.40
C LYS A 66 6.95 -10.52 6.70
N THR A 67 7.97 -9.67 6.63
CA THR A 67 8.75 -9.23 7.81
C THR A 67 7.88 -8.45 8.78
N VAL A 68 7.13 -7.46 8.28
CA VAL A 68 6.28 -6.60 9.12
C VAL A 68 5.13 -7.40 9.71
N VAL A 69 4.43 -8.20 8.90
CA VAL A 69 3.31 -9.03 9.36
C VAL A 69 3.79 -10.00 10.45
N ARG A 70 4.91 -10.70 10.25
CA ARG A 70 5.49 -11.58 11.29
C ARG A 70 5.85 -10.83 12.57
N ARG A 71 6.37 -9.61 12.45
CA ARG A 71 6.72 -8.80 13.62
C ARG A 71 5.47 -8.40 14.42
N VAL A 72 4.42 -7.96 13.75
CA VAL A 72 3.15 -7.57 14.38
C VAL A 72 2.48 -8.80 15.00
N LEU A 73 2.26 -9.85 14.21
CA LEU A 73 1.49 -11.03 14.63
C LEU A 73 2.15 -11.85 15.76
N LYS A 74 3.44 -11.68 16.02
CA LYS A 74 4.10 -12.26 17.21
C LYS A 74 3.45 -11.82 18.54
N ASN A 75 2.81 -10.65 18.56
CA ASN A 75 2.12 -10.13 19.75
C ASN A 75 0.67 -10.64 19.85
N TYR A 76 0.22 -11.46 18.91
CA TYR A 76 -1.17 -11.91 18.76
C TYR A 76 -1.22 -13.45 18.68
N PRO A 77 -1.13 -14.16 19.82
CA PRO A 77 -1.14 -15.63 19.86
C PRO A 77 -2.45 -16.24 19.36
N GLU A 78 -3.52 -15.45 19.25
CA GLU A 78 -4.82 -15.86 18.68
C GLU A 78 -4.77 -16.04 17.15
N VAL A 79 -3.66 -15.65 16.49
CA VAL A 79 -3.44 -15.88 15.06
C VAL A 79 -2.65 -17.15 14.84
N ALA A 80 -3.27 -18.14 14.21
CA ALA A 80 -2.64 -19.41 13.84
C ALA A 80 -1.86 -19.32 12.52
N ALA A 81 -2.34 -18.53 11.57
CA ALA A 81 -1.68 -18.29 10.29
C ALA A 81 -2.17 -17.01 9.63
N ALA A 82 -1.37 -16.45 8.72
CA ALA A 82 -1.80 -15.37 7.85
C ALA A 82 -1.41 -15.61 6.40
N TYR A 83 -2.31 -15.20 5.50
CA TYR A 83 -2.15 -15.33 4.06
C TYR A 83 -2.32 -13.97 3.39
N LEU A 84 -1.38 -13.62 2.51
CA LEU A 84 -1.54 -12.51 1.59
C LEU A 84 -2.39 -13.01 0.42
N PHE A 85 -3.40 -12.25 0.03
CA PHE A 85 -4.17 -12.53 -1.18
C PHE A 85 -4.28 -11.27 -2.05
N GLY A 86 -5.15 -11.30 -3.04
CA GLY A 86 -5.43 -10.13 -3.86
C GLY A 86 -4.26 -9.75 -4.78
N SER A 87 -4.18 -8.46 -5.10
CA SER A 87 -3.28 -7.96 -6.15
C SER A 87 -1.79 -8.20 -5.84
N TYR A 88 -1.40 -8.13 -4.57
CA TYR A 88 -0.04 -8.40 -4.13
C TYR A 88 0.35 -9.87 -4.27
N ALA A 89 -0.57 -10.79 -4.00
CA ALA A 89 -0.31 -12.22 -4.15
C ALA A 89 -0.18 -12.63 -5.62
N ARG A 90 -0.95 -12.00 -6.52
CA ARG A 90 -0.91 -12.26 -7.97
C ARG A 90 0.22 -11.54 -8.72
N GLY A 91 0.97 -10.66 -8.06
CA GLY A 91 2.00 -9.85 -8.71
C GLY A 91 1.45 -8.71 -9.59
N GLU A 92 0.17 -8.37 -9.43
CA GLU A 92 -0.55 -7.32 -10.19
C GLU A 92 -0.66 -6.00 -9.41
N ALA A 93 -0.09 -5.93 -8.21
CA ALA A 93 -0.19 -4.76 -7.35
C ALA A 93 0.41 -3.51 -7.99
N THR A 94 -0.31 -2.40 -7.86
CA THR A 94 0.16 -1.07 -8.25
C THR A 94 0.51 -0.25 -7.01
N GLY A 95 1.08 0.93 -7.21
CA GLY A 95 1.30 1.87 -6.11
C GLY A 95 0.05 2.16 -5.28
N LYS A 96 -1.14 2.13 -5.89
CA LYS A 96 -2.42 2.44 -5.22
C LYS A 96 -3.10 1.23 -4.59
N SER A 97 -2.67 0.02 -4.91
CA SER A 97 -3.28 -1.22 -4.41
C SER A 97 -3.12 -1.30 -2.89
N ASP A 98 -4.17 -1.72 -2.21
CA ASP A 98 -4.18 -2.15 -0.81
C ASP A 98 -3.47 -3.51 -0.63
N ILE A 99 -3.12 -3.82 0.62
CA ILE A 99 -2.55 -5.10 1.01
C ILE A 99 -3.65 -5.94 1.67
N ASP A 100 -4.11 -6.96 0.97
CA ASP A 100 -5.17 -7.85 1.43
C ASP A 100 -4.62 -9.03 2.25
N ILE A 101 -5.02 -9.15 3.52
CA ILE A 101 -4.51 -10.19 4.44
C ILE A 101 -5.65 -10.99 5.06
N LEU A 102 -5.58 -12.31 4.93
CA LEU A 102 -6.48 -13.25 5.57
C LEU A 102 -5.84 -13.80 6.84
N LEU A 103 -6.53 -13.66 7.97
CA LEU A 103 -6.15 -14.23 9.26
C LEU A 103 -6.92 -15.52 9.55
N VAL A 104 -6.17 -16.57 9.87
CA VAL A 104 -6.68 -17.79 10.46
C VAL A 104 -6.49 -17.70 11.96
N LEU A 105 -7.60 -17.74 12.70
CA LEU A 105 -7.62 -17.58 14.14
C LEU A 105 -7.88 -18.95 14.80
N ASN A 106 -7.13 -19.28 15.84
CA ASN A 106 -7.43 -20.43 16.70
C ASN A 106 -8.42 -20.07 17.82
N GLU A 107 -8.48 -18.78 18.20
CA GLU A 107 -9.36 -18.27 19.25
C GLU A 107 -10.10 -16.99 18.81
N PRO A 108 -11.26 -16.65 19.43
CA PRO A 108 -11.93 -15.38 19.17
C PRO A 108 -11.08 -14.18 19.56
N MET A 109 -10.86 -13.25 18.63
CA MET A 109 -9.95 -12.12 18.82
C MET A 109 -10.59 -10.84 19.37
N GLY A 110 -11.92 -10.68 19.24
CA GLY A 110 -12.64 -9.49 19.72
C GLY A 110 -12.08 -8.18 19.13
N MET A 111 -11.92 -7.14 19.97
CA MET A 111 -11.45 -5.81 19.55
C MET A 111 -9.98 -5.77 19.11
N LYS A 112 -9.14 -6.74 19.52
CA LYS A 112 -7.72 -6.80 19.14
C LYS A 112 -7.52 -6.88 17.61
N TYR A 113 -8.53 -7.38 16.90
CA TYR A 113 -8.55 -7.49 15.45
C TYR A 113 -8.27 -6.15 14.75
N PHE A 114 -8.89 -5.07 15.22
CA PHE A 114 -8.69 -3.74 14.67
C PHE A 114 -7.28 -3.20 14.94
N GLY A 115 -6.67 -3.62 16.06
CA GLY A 115 -5.29 -3.29 16.42
C GLY A 115 -4.28 -3.84 15.41
N ILE A 116 -4.46 -5.11 15.00
CA ILE A 116 -3.58 -5.74 13.99
C ILE A 116 -3.58 -4.95 12.68
N GLY A 117 -4.77 -4.58 12.18
CA GLY A 117 -4.89 -3.84 10.93
C GLY A 117 -4.23 -2.48 11.00
N ALA A 118 -4.46 -1.75 12.10
CA ALA A 118 -3.84 -0.46 12.33
C ALA A 118 -2.31 -0.55 12.42
N GLU A 119 -1.77 -1.51 13.17
CA GLU A 119 -0.31 -1.69 13.31
C GLU A 119 0.37 -2.06 11.99
N ILE A 120 -0.22 -2.95 11.19
CA ILE A 120 0.35 -3.32 9.89
C ILE A 120 0.27 -2.13 8.94
N LYS A 121 -0.87 -1.42 8.90
CA LYS A 121 -1.09 -0.22 8.08
C LYS A 121 -0.07 0.87 8.40
N GLU A 122 0.14 1.16 9.68
CA GLU A 122 1.13 2.13 10.15
C GLU A 122 2.55 1.70 9.79
N ALA A 123 2.92 0.44 10.06
CA ALA A 123 4.26 -0.06 9.81
C ALA A 123 4.63 -0.13 8.33
N LEU A 124 3.67 -0.38 7.43
CA LEU A 124 3.88 -0.39 5.98
C LEU A 124 3.66 0.99 5.35
N ASN A 125 3.00 1.88 6.09
CA ASN A 125 2.48 3.17 5.65
C ASN A 125 1.61 3.00 4.39
N LYS A 126 0.67 2.08 4.45
CA LYS A 126 -0.13 1.64 3.30
C LYS A 126 -1.48 1.07 3.74
N GLU A 127 -2.52 1.26 2.93
CA GLU A 127 -3.83 0.66 3.21
C GLU A 127 -3.74 -0.87 3.27
N VAL A 128 -4.40 -1.45 4.28
CA VAL A 128 -4.44 -2.88 4.57
C VAL A 128 -5.89 -3.25 4.76
N ASP A 129 -6.37 -4.22 3.97
CA ASP A 129 -7.65 -4.87 4.22
C ASP A 129 -7.41 -6.18 4.96
N LEU A 130 -8.10 -6.36 6.08
CA LEU A 130 -8.02 -7.58 6.87
C LEU A 130 -9.34 -8.33 6.76
N LEU A 131 -9.22 -9.64 6.57
CA LEU A 131 -10.32 -10.59 6.67
C LEU A 131 -9.97 -11.71 7.63
N THR A 132 -10.99 -12.32 8.21
CA THR A 132 -10.86 -13.59 8.94
C THR A 132 -11.47 -14.74 8.14
N HIS A 133 -10.96 -15.95 8.35
CA HIS A 133 -11.54 -17.17 7.75
C HIS A 133 -13.04 -17.34 8.01
N LYS A 134 -13.56 -16.84 9.15
CA LYS A 134 -14.99 -16.86 9.47
C LYS A 134 -15.82 -15.96 8.55
N GLN A 135 -15.31 -14.77 8.22
CA GLN A 135 -15.96 -13.89 7.25
C GLN A 135 -15.92 -14.50 5.84
N LEU A 136 -14.82 -15.19 5.52
CA LEU A 136 -14.66 -15.88 4.23
C LEU A 136 -15.67 -17.01 4.02
N MET A 137 -15.96 -17.79 5.07
CA MET A 137 -16.90 -18.93 4.99
C MET A 137 -18.35 -18.53 4.71
N ASN A 138 -18.70 -17.26 4.95
CA ASN A 138 -20.05 -16.74 4.70
C ASN A 138 -20.24 -16.17 3.29
N ASP A 139 -19.19 -16.15 2.45
CA ASP A 139 -19.21 -15.61 1.09
C ASP A 139 -18.45 -16.53 0.13
N GLU A 140 -19.18 -17.37 -0.62
CA GLU A 140 -18.60 -18.35 -1.54
C GLU A 140 -17.79 -17.70 -2.67
N TYR A 141 -18.18 -16.50 -3.13
CA TYR A 141 -17.47 -15.77 -4.17
C TYR A 141 -16.13 -15.25 -3.66
N LEU A 142 -16.13 -14.65 -2.47
CA LEU A 142 -14.92 -14.19 -1.79
C LEU A 142 -13.99 -15.36 -1.47
N LEU A 143 -14.54 -16.48 -1.04
CA LEU A 143 -13.78 -17.71 -0.75
C LEU A 143 -12.99 -18.19 -1.98
N ARG A 144 -13.62 -18.27 -3.16
CA ARG A 144 -12.91 -18.64 -4.39
C ARG A 144 -11.82 -17.65 -4.77
N ARG A 145 -12.09 -16.35 -4.65
CA ARG A 145 -11.11 -15.29 -4.95
C ARG A 145 -9.88 -15.34 -4.05
N VAL A 146 -10.07 -15.65 -2.77
CA VAL A 146 -8.97 -15.69 -1.80
C VAL A 146 -8.18 -16.99 -1.88
N LEU A 147 -8.85 -18.14 -2.01
CA LEU A 147 -8.17 -19.44 -1.96
C LEU A 147 -7.32 -19.78 -3.19
N THR A 148 -7.56 -19.12 -4.33
CA THR A 148 -6.86 -19.47 -5.59
C THR A 148 -5.38 -19.08 -5.57
N ASP A 149 -5.06 -17.89 -5.07
CA ASP A 149 -3.71 -17.31 -5.18
C ASP A 149 -3.09 -16.94 -3.81
N ALA A 150 -3.69 -17.39 -2.71
CA ALA A 150 -3.22 -17.02 -1.37
C ALA A 150 -1.77 -17.49 -1.11
N ILE A 151 -0.92 -16.56 -0.67
CA ILE A 151 0.46 -16.84 -0.27
C ILE A 151 0.57 -16.78 1.25
N ARG A 152 1.02 -17.87 1.87
CA ARG A 152 1.28 -17.86 3.32
C ARG A 152 2.41 -16.89 3.69
N ILE A 153 2.15 -16.03 4.68
CA ILE A 153 3.08 -15.00 5.16
C ILE A 153 3.41 -15.12 6.67
N TYR A 154 2.55 -15.80 7.45
CA TYR A 154 2.75 -16.14 8.86
C TYR A 154 2.28 -17.58 9.11
#